data_AF-A0A1Z5J960-F1
#
_entry.id   AF-A0A1Z5J960-F1
#
_cell.length_a   1.000
_cell.length_b   1.000
_cell.length_c   1.000
_cell.angle_alpha   90.00
_cell.angle_beta   90.00
_cell.angle_gamma   90.00
#
_symmetry.space_group_name_H-M   'P 1'
#
loop_
_entity.id
_entity.type
_entity.pdbx_description
1 polymer ?
#
loop_
_entity_poly.entity_id
_entity_poly.type
_entity_poly.pdbx_seq_one_letter_code
_entity_poly.pdbx_strand_id
1 'polypeptide(L)'
;MFKIIFALAVSALYFSPGSAFTPRRPGRHTHIRLFASSLLKPAAVPLMDAGKAVARSGELIIELTTVENIYGGALSAVGAQVRNAGDCLAQAAASCRFKTGSELVTDELREAATCLQEAVAKMELGAHEALVDNRNEMASSMEKSISVLADCGRALESAGAGIMTHEPVDKIGTYLVDASEQLLLFSQLTLQLAPNREEAKVASQRLTFAAERMKIAGNELQGIQLAKKTGKSWLKGGNL
;
A
#
# COMPACT_ATOMS: atom_id res chain seq x y z
N MET A 1 13.76 64.05 -61.57
CA MET A 1 13.62 62.74 -62.25
C MET A 1 12.13 62.42 -62.38
N PHE A 2 11.69 62.27 -63.63
CA PHE A 2 10.48 61.63 -64.19
C PHE A 2 9.33 61.22 -63.23
N LYS A 3 8.12 61.81 -63.35
CA LYS A 3 6.98 61.42 -64.24
C LYS A 3 6.29 60.13 -63.73
N ILE A 4 4.99 59.97 -63.47
CA ILE A 4 3.75 60.38 -64.17
C ILE A 4 2.53 60.06 -63.26
N ILE A 5 1.45 60.83 -63.43
CA ILE A 5 0.09 60.67 -62.85
C ILE A 5 -0.77 59.75 -63.76
N PHE A 6 -1.86 59.20 -63.22
CA PHE A 6 -3.12 58.68 -63.83
C PHE A 6 -3.35 57.19 -63.52
N ALA A 7 -4.56 56.66 -63.32
CA ALA A 7 -5.87 57.13 -62.87
C ALA A 7 -6.79 55.90 -62.81
N LEU A 8 -7.88 56.01 -62.03
CA LEU A 8 -9.22 55.47 -62.29
C LEU A 8 -9.53 53.95 -62.25
N ALA A 9 -10.59 53.69 -61.46
CA ALA A 9 -11.80 52.90 -61.78
C ALA A 9 -11.98 51.53 -61.07
N VAL A 10 -12.85 51.58 -60.05
CA VAL A 10 -14.10 50.80 -59.88
C VAL A 10 -14.14 49.38 -60.46
N SER A 11 -14.43 48.38 -59.62
CA SER A 11 -15.61 47.48 -59.78
C SER A 11 -15.74 46.48 -58.63
N ALA A 12 -16.96 46.39 -58.11
CA ALA A 12 -17.43 45.35 -57.21
C ALA A 12 -18.09 44.23 -58.01
N LEU A 13 -17.76 42.95 -57.73
CA LEU A 13 -18.56 41.75 -58.04
C LEU A 13 -18.17 40.67 -57.00
N TYR A 14 -19.02 40.33 -56.03
CA TYR A 14 -19.97 39.20 -56.05
C TYR A 14 -19.36 37.88 -56.57
N PHE A 15 -19.16 36.87 -55.70
CA PHE A 15 -19.94 35.61 -55.66
C PHE A 15 -19.35 34.54 -54.70
N SER A 16 -20.22 34.08 -53.79
CA SER A 16 -20.41 32.76 -53.13
C SER A 16 -19.35 32.01 -52.28
N PRO A 17 -19.84 31.27 -51.25
CA PRO A 17 -19.03 30.68 -50.18
C PRO A 17 -18.53 29.28 -50.55
N GLY A 18 -17.22 29.06 -50.41
CA GLY A 18 -16.60 27.74 -50.45
C GLY A 18 -16.85 27.00 -49.14
N SER A 19 -17.63 25.93 -49.23
CA SER A 19 -17.80 24.82 -48.27
C SER A 19 -16.71 24.69 -47.21
N ALA A 20 -17.10 24.78 -45.93
CA ALA A 20 -16.30 24.38 -44.80
C ALA A 20 -15.87 22.91 -44.95
N PHE A 21 -14.58 22.69 -45.15
CA PHE A 21 -13.93 21.40 -45.11
C PHE A 21 -14.02 20.86 -43.68
N THR A 22 -14.90 19.88 -43.43
CA THR A 22 -14.86 19.10 -42.18
C THR A 22 -13.87 17.95 -42.36
N PRO A 23 -12.72 17.92 -41.66
CA PRO A 23 -12.03 16.65 -41.48
C PRO A 23 -12.78 15.88 -40.38
N ARG A 24 -13.58 14.89 -40.80
CA ARG A 24 -13.88 13.73 -39.96
C ARG A 24 -12.55 13.07 -39.63
N ARG A 25 -11.96 13.40 -38.47
CA ARG A 25 -11.00 12.50 -37.84
C ARG A 25 -11.83 11.37 -37.24
N PRO A 26 -11.60 10.10 -37.60
CA PRO A 26 -12.04 9.03 -36.74
C PRO A 26 -11.30 9.26 -35.42
N GLY A 27 -12.05 9.57 -34.36
CA GLY A 27 -11.52 9.57 -33.02
C GLY A 27 -10.87 8.21 -32.83
N ARG A 28 -9.54 8.17 -32.76
CA ARG A 28 -8.87 7.06 -32.09
C ARG A 28 -9.42 7.13 -30.68
N HIS A 29 -10.44 6.32 -30.40
CA HIS A 29 -10.67 5.82 -29.07
C HIS A 29 -9.40 5.05 -28.72
N THR A 30 -8.38 5.77 -28.22
CA THR A 30 -7.55 5.21 -27.17
C THR A 30 -8.56 4.84 -26.10
N HIS A 31 -9.00 3.59 -26.13
CA HIS A 31 -9.44 2.93 -24.93
C HIS A 31 -8.22 3.03 -24.00
N ILE A 32 -8.15 4.11 -23.22
CA ILE A 32 -7.50 4.09 -21.93
C ILE A 32 -8.23 2.94 -21.27
N ARG A 33 -7.60 1.75 -21.29
CA ARG A 33 -8.02 0.63 -20.47
C ARG A 33 -7.76 1.15 -19.06
N LEU A 34 -8.74 1.88 -18.52
CA LEU A 34 -8.83 2.17 -17.10
C LEU A 34 -8.59 0.82 -16.45
N PHE A 35 -7.45 0.69 -15.78
CA PHE A 35 -7.19 -0.47 -14.95
C PHE A 35 -8.34 -0.48 -13.97
N ALA A 36 -9.31 -1.35 -14.23
CA ALA A 36 -10.59 -1.22 -13.59
C ALA A 36 -10.32 -1.65 -12.15
N SER A 37 -10.21 -0.71 -11.24
CA SER A 37 -10.11 -0.92 -9.78
C SER A 37 -11.15 -1.91 -9.23
N SER A 38 -12.20 -2.22 -10.00
CA SER A 38 -13.03 -3.41 -9.78
C SER A 38 -12.25 -4.71 -9.59
N LEU A 39 -11.05 -4.83 -10.18
CA LEU A 39 -10.13 -5.95 -10.02
C LEU A 39 -9.50 -6.00 -8.63
N LEU A 40 -9.34 -4.85 -7.96
CA LEU A 40 -8.77 -4.75 -6.62
C LEU A 40 -9.82 -4.86 -5.51
N LYS A 41 -11.11 -4.79 -5.86
CA LYS A 41 -12.24 -4.88 -4.91
C LYS A 41 -12.21 -6.10 -4.00
N PRO A 42 -11.85 -7.31 -4.46
CA PRO A 42 -11.79 -8.48 -3.57
C PRO A 42 -10.89 -8.19 -2.36
N ALA A 43 -9.67 -7.71 -2.59
CA ALA A 43 -8.69 -7.41 -1.54
C ALA A 43 -9.11 -6.32 -0.53
N ALA A 44 -10.14 -5.52 -0.81
CA ALA A 44 -10.46 -4.31 -0.04
C ALA A 44 -10.80 -4.56 1.44
N VAL A 45 -11.53 -5.64 1.76
CA VAL A 45 -11.86 -5.98 3.15
C VAL A 45 -10.65 -6.58 3.88
N PRO A 46 -10.02 -7.66 3.39
CA PRO A 46 -8.88 -8.24 4.08
C PRO A 46 -7.70 -7.27 4.20
N LEU A 47 -7.41 -6.44 3.20
CA LEU A 47 -6.33 -5.46 3.29
C LEU A 47 -6.62 -4.36 4.32
N MET A 48 -7.89 -3.96 4.48
CA MET A 48 -8.30 -3.00 5.51
C MET A 48 -8.09 -3.57 6.92
N ASP A 49 -8.46 -4.83 7.12
CA ASP A 49 -8.25 -5.52 8.40
C ASP A 49 -6.76 -5.65 8.70
N ALA A 50 -5.94 -5.95 7.68
CA ALA A 50 -4.50 -6.02 7.81
C ALA A 50 -3.91 -4.66 8.21
N GLY A 51 -4.23 -3.58 7.47
CA GLY A 51 -3.70 -2.24 7.74
C GLY A 51 -3.99 -1.76 9.17
N LYS A 52 -5.24 -1.91 9.63
CA LYS A 52 -5.62 -1.55 11.01
C LYS A 52 -4.86 -2.36 12.07
N ALA A 53 -4.62 -3.64 11.81
CA ALA A 53 -3.87 -4.49 12.72
C ALA A 53 -2.38 -4.14 12.74
N VAL A 54 -1.77 -3.82 11.59
CA VAL A 54 -0.40 -3.28 11.51
C VAL A 54 -0.31 -1.96 12.28
N ALA A 55 -1.26 -1.04 12.06
CA ALA A 55 -1.30 0.26 12.72
C ALA A 55 -1.30 0.10 14.25
N ARG A 56 -2.19 -0.74 14.77
CA ARG A 56 -2.26 -1.03 16.21
C ARG A 56 -0.99 -1.72 16.74
N SER A 57 -0.32 -2.51 15.92
CA SER A 57 0.96 -3.15 16.31
C SER A 57 2.07 -2.11 16.45
N GLY A 58 2.11 -1.11 15.57
CA GLY A 58 3.04 0.02 15.69
C GLY A 58 2.85 0.81 16.99
N GLU A 59 1.61 1.04 17.41
CA GLU A 59 1.29 1.67 18.71
C GLU A 59 1.83 0.86 19.90
N LEU A 60 1.68 -0.46 19.86
CA LEU A 60 2.20 -1.35 20.91
C LEU A 60 3.73 -1.40 20.93
N ILE A 61 4.40 -1.28 19.78
CA ILE A 61 5.86 -1.17 19.70
C ILE A 61 6.37 0.16 20.31
N ILE A 62 5.63 1.26 20.11
CA ILE A 62 5.90 2.54 20.78
C ILE A 62 5.80 2.37 22.30
N GLU A 63 4.72 1.76 22.79
CA GLU A 63 4.52 1.48 24.22
C GLU A 63 5.65 0.58 24.77
N LEU A 64 6.04 -0.45 24.01
CA LEU A 64 7.11 -1.36 24.38
C LEU A 64 8.45 -0.64 24.60
N THR A 65 8.76 0.38 23.80
CA THR A 65 9.99 1.17 23.96
C THR A 65 10.07 1.84 25.32
N THR A 66 8.92 2.34 25.81
CA THR A 66 8.82 3.01 27.10
C THR A 66 8.98 1.99 28.24
N VAL A 67 8.33 0.83 28.12
CA VAL A 67 8.36 -0.23 29.14
C VAL A 67 9.72 -0.92 29.20
N GLU A 68 10.36 -1.13 28.06
CA GLU A 68 11.70 -1.68 27.99
C GLU A 68 12.78 -0.63 28.29
N ASN A 69 12.46 0.66 28.29
CA ASN A 69 13.40 1.74 28.61
C ASN A 69 14.69 1.66 27.77
N ILE A 70 14.53 1.48 26.46
CA ILE A 70 15.65 1.54 25.51
C ILE A 70 16.02 3.01 25.32
N TYR A 71 17.26 3.36 25.62
CA TYR A 71 17.76 4.72 25.47
C TYR A 71 17.73 5.16 24.00
N GLY A 72 17.42 6.44 23.71
CA GLY A 72 17.46 7.00 22.36
C GLY A 72 16.17 6.87 21.55
N GLY A 73 15.27 5.96 21.95
CA GLY A 73 13.91 5.91 21.44
C GLY A 73 13.78 5.39 20.01
N ALA A 74 14.81 4.74 19.46
CA ALA A 74 14.76 4.25 18.08
C ALA A 74 13.68 3.19 17.88
N LEU A 75 13.44 2.30 18.87
CA LEU A 75 12.33 1.35 18.81
C LEU A 75 10.96 2.06 18.76
N SER A 76 10.83 3.22 19.39
CA SER A 76 9.59 4.01 19.31
C SER A 76 9.43 4.62 17.93
N ALA A 77 10.54 5.04 17.30
CA ALA A 77 10.52 5.52 15.93
C ALA A 77 10.17 4.40 14.94
N VAL A 78 10.66 3.17 15.15
CA VAL A 78 10.22 1.98 14.41
C VAL A 78 8.71 1.81 14.55
N GLY A 79 8.18 1.80 15.78
CA GLY A 79 6.75 1.64 16.02
C GLY A 79 5.90 2.72 15.34
N ALA A 80 6.37 3.97 15.31
CA ALA A 80 5.70 5.05 14.59
C ALA A 80 5.64 4.80 13.07
N GLN A 81 6.73 4.32 12.48
CA GLN A 81 6.77 4.00 11.05
C GLN A 81 5.92 2.78 10.69
N VAL A 82 5.94 1.74 11.52
CA VAL A 82 5.03 0.60 11.38
C VAL A 82 3.57 1.06 11.48
N ARG A 83 3.26 1.99 12.39
CA ARG A 83 1.91 2.54 12.49
C ARG A 83 1.49 3.25 11.20
N ASN A 84 2.33 4.16 10.71
CA ASN A 84 2.08 4.91 9.48
C ASN A 84 1.88 3.98 8.28
N ALA A 85 2.70 2.92 8.16
CA ALA A 85 2.53 1.92 7.12
C ALA A 85 1.16 1.22 7.21
N GLY A 86 0.71 0.89 8.43
CA GLY A 86 -0.62 0.32 8.66
C GLY A 86 -1.76 1.25 8.25
N ASP A 87 -1.65 2.54 8.55
CA ASP A 87 -2.64 3.55 8.15
C ASP A 87 -2.70 3.70 6.62
N CYS A 88 -1.55 3.74 5.94
CA CYS A 88 -1.47 3.76 4.48
C CYS A 88 -2.11 2.50 3.87
N LEU A 89 -1.84 1.30 4.41
CA LEU A 89 -2.49 0.06 3.97
C LEU A 89 -4.02 0.11 4.11
N ALA A 90 -4.52 0.68 5.22
CA ALA A 90 -5.96 0.85 5.44
C ALA A 90 -6.55 1.86 4.43
N GLN A 91 -5.83 2.93 4.11
CA GLN A 91 -6.25 3.93 3.11
C GLN A 91 -6.24 3.38 1.68
N ALA A 92 -5.23 2.58 1.32
CA ALA A 92 -5.19 1.81 0.09
C ALA A 92 -6.44 0.91 -0.02
N ALA A 93 -6.73 0.15 1.05
CA ALA A 93 -7.86 -0.76 1.08
C ALA A 93 -9.23 -0.07 0.97
N ALA A 94 -9.39 1.12 1.57
CA ALA A 94 -10.58 1.94 1.38
C ALA A 94 -10.76 2.32 -0.10
N SER A 95 -9.65 2.63 -0.77
CA SER A 95 -9.61 3.07 -2.17
C SER A 95 -9.90 1.95 -3.17
N CYS A 96 -9.58 0.70 -2.85
CA CYS A 96 -9.87 -0.48 -3.68
C CYS A 96 -11.36 -0.62 -4.06
N ARG A 97 -12.28 0.00 -3.30
CA ARG A 97 -13.73 -0.10 -3.53
C ARG A 97 -14.22 0.84 -4.63
N PHE A 98 -13.48 1.90 -4.95
CA PHE A 98 -13.90 2.96 -5.86
C PHE A 98 -13.36 2.74 -7.27
N LYS A 99 -14.22 2.96 -8.28
CA LYS A 99 -13.88 2.75 -9.71
C LYS A 99 -12.65 3.56 -10.17
N THR A 100 -12.40 4.70 -9.56
CA THR A 100 -11.29 5.61 -9.86
C THR A 100 -10.18 5.59 -8.81
N GLY A 101 -10.22 4.65 -7.86
CA GLY A 101 -9.31 4.64 -6.71
C GLY A 101 -7.93 4.05 -6.98
N SER A 102 -7.61 3.57 -8.19
CA SER A 102 -6.35 2.86 -8.45
C SER A 102 -5.10 3.71 -8.23
N GLU A 103 -5.16 5.01 -8.50
CA GLU A 103 -4.07 5.96 -8.21
C GLU A 103 -3.85 6.05 -6.69
N LEU A 104 -4.91 6.24 -5.91
CA LEU A 104 -4.82 6.22 -4.45
C LEU A 104 -4.32 4.87 -3.91
N VAL A 105 -4.76 3.73 -4.45
CA VAL A 105 -4.22 2.43 -4.02
C VAL A 105 -2.73 2.34 -4.30
N THR A 106 -2.28 2.87 -5.44
CA THR A 106 -0.85 2.90 -5.81
C THR A 106 -0.07 3.74 -4.82
N ASP A 107 -0.47 5.00 -4.64
CA ASP A 107 0.26 5.96 -3.79
C ASP A 107 0.37 5.44 -2.36
N GLU A 108 -0.73 4.92 -1.81
CA GLU A 108 -0.76 4.44 -0.43
C GLU A 108 0.03 3.14 -0.21
N LEU A 109 0.09 2.23 -1.19
CA LEU A 109 0.94 1.03 -1.07
C LEU A 109 2.43 1.39 -1.11
N ARG A 110 2.79 2.38 -1.92
CA ARG A 110 4.17 2.88 -2.04
C ARG A 110 4.59 3.74 -0.85
N GLU A 111 3.65 4.49 -0.28
CA GLU A 111 3.86 5.21 0.98
C GLU A 111 4.05 4.23 2.14
N ALA A 112 3.22 3.18 2.23
CA ALA A 112 3.40 2.12 3.22
C ALA A 112 4.79 1.45 3.10
N ALA A 113 5.24 1.20 1.87
CA ALA A 113 6.58 0.70 1.61
C ALA A 113 7.67 1.66 2.11
N THR A 114 7.51 2.96 1.85
CA THR A 114 8.44 4.00 2.29
C THR A 114 8.52 4.06 3.81
N CYS A 115 7.39 4.05 4.51
CA CYS A 115 7.36 3.97 5.97
C CYS A 115 8.14 2.75 6.49
N LEU A 116 7.96 1.56 5.89
CA LEU A 116 8.72 0.37 6.30
C LEU A 116 10.22 0.49 6.01
N GLN A 117 10.63 1.14 4.93
CA GLN A 117 12.06 1.43 4.67
C GLN A 117 12.62 2.44 5.67
N GLU A 118 11.85 3.45 6.07
CA GLU A 118 12.27 4.36 7.15
C GLU A 118 12.38 3.61 8.49
N ALA A 119 11.51 2.64 8.74
CA ALA A 119 11.59 1.77 9.91
C ALA A 119 12.89 0.94 9.95
N VAL A 120 13.44 0.54 8.79
CA VAL A 120 14.72 -0.18 8.70
C VAL A 120 15.86 0.62 9.32
N ALA A 121 16.05 1.87 8.89
CA ALA A 121 17.11 2.73 9.41
C ALA A 121 16.96 2.98 10.93
N LYS A 122 15.72 3.03 11.42
CA LYS A 122 15.44 3.15 12.87
C LYS A 122 15.67 1.84 13.61
N MET A 123 15.43 0.69 12.99
CA MET A 123 15.71 -0.62 13.57
C MET A 123 17.22 -0.86 13.70
N GLU A 124 18.01 -0.42 12.73
CA GLU A 124 19.49 -0.42 12.79
C GLU A 124 20.00 0.38 13.99
N LEU A 125 19.47 1.60 14.17
CA LEU A 125 19.80 2.43 15.34
C LEU A 125 19.38 1.75 16.65
N GLY A 126 18.17 1.18 16.70
CA GLY A 126 17.66 0.47 17.87
C GLY A 126 18.50 -0.75 18.25
N ALA A 127 18.98 -1.51 17.26
CA ALA A 127 19.89 -2.62 17.50
C ALA A 127 21.19 -2.15 18.14
N HIS A 128 21.75 -1.03 17.67
CA HIS A 128 22.94 -0.43 18.26
C HIS A 128 22.69 0.06 19.70
N GLU A 129 21.57 0.74 19.95
CA GLU A 129 21.15 1.18 21.29
C GLU A 129 21.03 -0.02 22.24
N ALA A 130 20.37 -1.09 21.80
CA ALA A 130 20.23 -2.33 22.58
C ALA A 130 21.58 -2.99 22.90
N LEU A 131 22.55 -2.98 21.96
CA LEU A 131 23.90 -3.49 22.21
C LEU A 131 24.66 -2.67 23.25
N VAL A 132 24.57 -1.33 23.18
CA VAL A 132 25.18 -0.43 24.18
C VAL A 132 24.60 -0.69 25.57
N ASP A 133 23.31 -0.99 25.66
CA ASP A 133 22.61 -1.36 26.89
C ASP A 133 22.83 -2.83 27.32
N ASN A 134 23.71 -3.58 26.64
CA ASN A 134 24.00 -5.00 26.89
C ASN A 134 22.79 -5.95 26.70
N ARG A 135 21.83 -5.57 25.86
CA ARG A 135 20.62 -6.35 25.53
C ARG A 135 20.81 -7.17 24.26
N ASN A 136 21.77 -8.10 24.29
CA ASN A 136 22.23 -8.83 23.10
C ASN A 136 21.11 -9.61 22.37
N GLU A 137 20.17 -10.21 23.10
CA GLU A 137 19.06 -10.95 22.49
C GLU A 137 18.08 -10.04 21.74
N MET A 138 17.78 -8.88 22.31
CA MET A 138 16.94 -7.85 21.69
C MET A 138 17.64 -7.28 20.46
N ALA A 139 18.92 -6.94 20.57
CA ALA A 139 19.72 -6.46 19.44
C ALA A 139 19.73 -7.48 18.29
N SER A 140 19.96 -8.77 18.57
CA SER A 140 19.92 -9.81 17.55
C SER A 140 18.54 -9.93 16.88
N SER A 141 17.47 -9.74 17.63
CA SER A 141 16.09 -9.75 17.10
C SER A 141 15.81 -8.52 16.22
N MET A 142 16.32 -7.35 16.61
CA MET A 142 16.25 -6.13 15.81
C MET A 142 17.06 -6.25 14.52
N GLU A 143 18.28 -6.78 14.58
CA GLU A 143 19.12 -7.02 13.40
C GLU A 143 18.44 -7.93 12.37
N LYS A 144 17.80 -9.01 12.82
CA LYS A 144 17.01 -9.89 11.95
C LYS A 144 15.77 -9.18 11.39
N SER A 145 15.20 -8.23 12.13
CA SER A 145 14.01 -7.50 11.69
C SER A 145 14.30 -6.53 10.55
N ILE A 146 15.55 -6.08 10.39
CA ILE A 146 15.97 -5.17 9.33
C ILE A 146 15.65 -5.75 7.95
N SER A 147 16.15 -6.96 7.64
CA SER A 147 15.90 -7.57 6.34
C SER A 147 14.41 -7.84 6.13
N VAL A 148 13.72 -8.32 7.16
CA VAL A 148 12.28 -8.62 7.09
C VAL A 148 11.45 -7.37 6.78
N LEU A 149 11.71 -6.24 7.45
CA LEU A 149 11.03 -4.98 7.18
C LEU A 149 11.36 -4.45 5.78
N ALA A 150 12.63 -4.54 5.36
CA ALA A 150 13.06 -4.12 4.04
C ALA A 150 12.37 -4.95 2.94
N ASP A 151 12.27 -6.27 3.13
CA ASP A 151 11.66 -7.21 2.19
C ASP A 151 10.15 -6.98 2.11
N CYS A 152 9.48 -6.76 3.26
CA CYS A 152 8.07 -6.39 3.32
C CYS A 152 7.80 -5.08 2.56
N GLY A 153 8.61 -4.05 2.80
CA GLY A 153 8.53 -2.79 2.08
C GLY A 153 8.71 -2.95 0.57
N ARG A 154 9.70 -3.73 0.12
CA ARG A 154 9.91 -4.00 -1.32
C ARG A 154 8.73 -4.73 -1.97
N ALA A 155 8.10 -5.65 -1.25
CA ALA A 155 6.91 -6.34 -1.75
C ALA A 155 5.71 -5.38 -1.89
N LEU A 156 5.49 -4.49 -0.92
CA LEU A 156 4.44 -3.46 -1.01
C LEU A 156 4.70 -2.45 -2.13
N GLU A 157 5.95 -1.99 -2.28
CA GLU A 157 6.35 -1.13 -3.41
C GLU A 157 6.11 -1.84 -4.75
N SER A 158 6.43 -3.13 -4.84
CA SER A 158 6.18 -3.93 -6.06
C SER A 158 4.68 -4.05 -6.35
N ALA A 159 3.85 -4.21 -5.32
CA ALA A 159 2.39 -4.22 -5.48
C ALA A 159 1.87 -2.88 -6.01
N GLY A 160 2.30 -1.76 -5.43
CA GLY A 160 1.94 -0.42 -5.90
C GLY A 160 2.43 -0.14 -7.31
N ALA A 161 3.72 -0.41 -7.58
CA ALA A 161 4.32 -0.26 -8.90
C ALA A 161 3.60 -1.12 -9.95
N GLY A 162 3.24 -2.36 -9.62
CA GLY A 162 2.50 -3.27 -10.51
C GLY A 162 1.12 -2.73 -10.89
N ILE A 163 0.41 -2.06 -9.97
CA ILE A 163 -0.86 -1.37 -10.30
C ILE A 163 -0.61 -0.23 -11.28
N MET A 164 0.42 0.58 -11.02
CA MET A 164 0.81 1.73 -11.85
C MET A 164 1.21 1.32 -13.27
N THR A 165 1.94 0.21 -13.41
CA THR A 165 2.42 -0.31 -14.70
C THR A 165 1.44 -1.28 -15.36
N HIS A 166 0.26 -1.49 -14.77
CA HIS A 166 -0.80 -2.35 -15.28
C HIS A 166 -0.40 -3.83 -15.41
N GLU A 167 0.37 -4.33 -14.45
CA GLU A 167 0.66 -5.75 -14.33
C GLU A 167 -0.62 -6.59 -14.12
N PRO A 168 -0.60 -7.88 -14.47
CA PRO A 168 -1.71 -8.79 -14.17
C PRO A 168 -2.11 -8.76 -12.68
N VAL A 169 -3.42 -8.76 -12.39
CA VAL A 169 -3.93 -8.64 -11.01
C VAL A 169 -3.48 -9.78 -10.10
N ASP A 170 -3.29 -10.97 -10.64
CA ASP A 170 -2.73 -12.13 -9.95
C ASP A 170 -1.28 -11.88 -9.52
N LYS A 171 -0.49 -11.19 -10.35
CA LYS A 171 0.88 -10.79 -10.02
C LYS A 171 0.92 -9.80 -8.86
N ILE A 172 0.02 -8.81 -8.86
CA ILE A 172 -0.19 -7.87 -7.74
C ILE A 172 -0.56 -8.65 -6.46
N GLY A 173 -1.41 -9.68 -6.61
CA GLY A 173 -1.76 -10.60 -5.55
C GLY A 173 -0.57 -11.38 -4.98
N THR A 174 0.37 -11.81 -5.82
CA THR A 174 1.62 -12.46 -5.37
C THR A 174 2.43 -11.52 -4.47
N TYR A 175 2.60 -10.25 -4.87
CA TYR A 175 3.34 -9.28 -4.05
C TYR A 175 2.71 -9.06 -2.67
N LEU A 176 1.38 -9.05 -2.57
CA LEU A 176 0.70 -8.98 -1.26
C LEU A 176 0.92 -10.25 -0.43
N VAL A 177 1.00 -11.43 -1.06
CA VAL A 177 1.36 -12.66 -0.35
C VAL A 177 2.81 -12.60 0.13
N ASP A 178 3.74 -12.16 -0.69
CA ASP A 178 5.16 -12.01 -0.30
C ASP A 178 5.29 -11.05 0.89
N ALA A 179 4.61 -9.90 0.85
CA ALA A 179 4.57 -8.95 1.98
C ALA A 179 3.99 -9.59 3.25
N SER A 180 2.95 -10.42 3.12
CA SER A 180 2.34 -11.11 4.25
C SER A 180 3.29 -12.10 4.94
N GLU A 181 4.14 -12.78 4.16
CA GLU A 181 5.11 -13.74 4.71
C GLU A 181 6.18 -13.02 5.52
N GLN A 182 6.65 -11.87 5.03
CA GLN A 182 7.57 -11.01 5.78
C GLN A 182 6.91 -10.45 7.04
N LEU A 183 5.65 -10.02 6.97
CA LEU A 183 4.91 -9.54 8.13
C LEU A 183 4.74 -10.62 9.22
N LEU A 184 4.56 -11.89 8.81
CA LEU A 184 4.51 -13.02 9.73
C LEU A 184 5.87 -13.23 10.42
N LEU A 185 6.98 -13.17 9.70
CA LEU A 185 8.32 -13.23 10.29
C LEU A 185 8.55 -12.07 11.26
N PHE A 186 8.14 -10.86 10.88
CA PHE A 186 8.25 -9.68 11.74
C PHE A 186 7.44 -9.83 13.03
N SER A 187 6.29 -10.50 12.97
CA SER A 187 5.49 -10.81 14.17
C SER A 187 6.25 -11.66 15.18
N GLN A 188 7.02 -12.65 14.72
CA GLN A 188 7.79 -13.54 15.57
C GLN A 188 8.98 -12.79 16.20
N LEU A 189 9.65 -11.96 15.40
CA LEU A 189 10.76 -11.13 15.87
C LEU A 189 10.27 -10.05 16.85
N THR A 190 9.09 -9.48 16.64
CA THR A 190 8.47 -8.53 17.57
C THR A 190 8.22 -9.16 18.94
N LEU A 191 7.77 -10.42 18.99
CA LEU A 191 7.66 -11.15 20.26
C LEU A 191 9.04 -11.33 20.93
N GLN A 192 10.07 -11.61 20.14
CA GLN A 192 11.44 -11.82 20.63
C GLN A 192 12.09 -10.55 21.17
N LEU A 193 11.62 -9.36 20.78
CA LEU A 193 12.10 -8.10 21.36
C LEU A 193 11.91 -8.08 22.88
N ALA A 194 10.77 -8.59 23.37
CA ALA A 194 10.49 -8.65 24.81
C ALA A 194 9.48 -9.76 25.14
N PRO A 195 9.88 -11.04 25.19
CA PRO A 195 8.97 -12.18 25.27
C PRO A 195 8.04 -12.19 26.49
N ASN A 196 8.46 -11.53 27.57
CA ASN A 196 7.74 -11.46 28.83
C ASN A 196 6.77 -10.27 28.91
N ARG A 197 6.78 -9.36 27.94
CA ARG A 197 5.91 -8.17 27.90
C ARG A 197 4.61 -8.44 27.18
N GLU A 198 3.54 -7.87 27.71
CA GLU A 198 2.22 -8.03 27.11
C GLU A 198 2.14 -7.25 25.79
N GLU A 199 2.77 -6.09 25.71
CA GLU A 199 2.84 -5.25 24.52
C GLU A 199 3.44 -6.02 23.34
N ALA A 200 4.56 -6.73 23.56
CA ALA A 200 5.21 -7.55 22.54
C ALA A 200 4.34 -8.75 22.11
N LYS A 201 3.66 -9.41 23.05
CA LYS A 201 2.74 -10.53 22.77
C LYS A 201 1.54 -10.08 21.94
N VAL A 202 0.89 -9.00 22.35
CA VAL A 202 -0.27 -8.46 21.65
C VAL A 202 0.13 -7.90 20.29
N ALA A 203 1.27 -7.20 20.18
CA ALA A 203 1.80 -6.73 18.91
C ALA A 203 2.06 -7.89 17.95
N SER A 204 2.71 -8.95 18.42
CA SER A 204 2.97 -10.17 17.64
C SER A 204 1.67 -10.83 17.15
N GLN A 205 0.67 -10.99 18.02
CA GLN A 205 -0.63 -11.55 17.64
C GLN A 205 -1.34 -10.70 16.59
N ARG A 206 -1.27 -9.37 16.70
CA ARG A 206 -1.86 -8.44 15.75
C ARG A 206 -1.14 -8.47 14.41
N LEU A 207 0.19 -8.54 14.39
CA LEU A 207 0.98 -8.72 13.18
C LEU A 207 0.72 -10.08 12.51
N THR A 208 0.54 -11.15 13.29
CA THR A 208 0.14 -12.47 12.76
C THR A 208 -1.23 -12.39 12.09
N PHE A 209 -2.22 -11.78 12.76
CA PHE A 209 -3.53 -11.54 12.16
C PHE A 209 -3.42 -10.69 10.90
N ALA A 210 -2.61 -9.61 10.93
CA ALA A 210 -2.40 -8.76 9.77
C ALA A 210 -1.80 -9.52 8.58
N ALA A 211 -0.81 -10.38 8.83
CA ALA A 211 -0.21 -11.25 7.82
C ALA A 211 -1.26 -12.19 7.21
N GLU A 212 -2.07 -12.86 8.04
CA GLU A 212 -3.15 -13.72 7.54
C GLU A 212 -4.14 -12.96 6.66
N ARG A 213 -4.55 -11.76 7.08
CA ARG A 213 -5.49 -10.94 6.30
C ARG A 213 -4.85 -10.44 5.00
N MET A 214 -3.60 -9.99 5.03
CA MET A 214 -2.88 -9.56 3.82
C MET A 214 -2.69 -10.72 2.84
N LYS A 215 -2.41 -11.93 3.33
CA LYS A 215 -2.36 -13.15 2.52
C LYS A 215 -3.69 -13.46 1.86
N ILE A 216 -4.79 -13.32 2.60
CA ILE A 216 -6.15 -13.49 2.06
C ILE A 216 -6.41 -12.46 0.95
N ALA A 217 -6.02 -11.20 1.14
CA ALA A 217 -6.14 -10.16 0.12
C ALA A 217 -5.38 -10.55 -1.17
N GLY A 218 -4.13 -10.98 -1.03
CA GLY A 218 -3.32 -11.44 -2.17
C GLY A 218 -3.90 -12.67 -2.87
N ASN A 219 -4.41 -13.64 -2.12
CA ASN A 219 -5.08 -14.83 -2.66
C ASN A 219 -6.35 -14.48 -3.42
N GLU A 220 -7.15 -13.55 -2.93
CA GLU A 220 -8.37 -13.10 -3.61
C GLU A 220 -8.06 -12.43 -4.96
N LEU A 221 -6.97 -11.65 -5.05
CA LEU A 221 -6.50 -11.09 -6.32
C LEU A 221 -6.00 -12.15 -7.30
N GLN A 222 -5.40 -13.24 -6.78
CA GLN A 222 -4.99 -14.40 -7.57
C GLN A 222 -6.18 -15.32 -7.96
N GLY A 223 -7.40 -15.02 -7.51
CA GLY A 223 -8.56 -15.88 -7.72
C GLY A 223 -8.54 -17.18 -6.89
N ILE A 224 -7.65 -17.28 -5.91
CA ILE A 224 -7.55 -18.41 -4.98
C ILE A 224 -8.63 -18.24 -3.91
N GLN A 225 -9.74 -18.96 -4.08
CA GLN A 225 -10.77 -19.01 -3.04
C GLN A 225 -10.33 -19.95 -1.91
N LEU A 226 -10.06 -19.37 -0.74
CA LEU A 226 -9.98 -20.17 0.48
C LEU A 226 -11.36 -20.77 0.75
N ALA A 227 -11.42 -22.08 1.03
CA ALA A 227 -12.66 -22.75 1.34
C ALA A 227 -13.41 -21.97 2.41
N LYS A 228 -14.60 -21.44 2.08
CA LYS A 228 -15.47 -20.82 3.07
C LYS A 228 -15.67 -21.84 4.18
N LYS A 229 -15.23 -21.53 5.41
CA LYS A 229 -15.65 -22.29 6.59
C LYS A 229 -17.18 -22.27 6.57
N THR A 230 -17.79 -23.39 6.26
CA THR A 230 -19.24 -23.60 6.31
C THR A 230 -19.68 -23.64 7.77
N GLY A 231 -19.55 -22.51 8.46
CA GLY A 231 -20.20 -22.29 9.74
C GLY A 231 -21.70 -22.24 9.48
N LYS A 232 -22.46 -23.21 10.00
CA LYS A 232 -23.91 -23.25 9.93
C LYS A 232 -24.48 -21.95 10.52
N SER A 233 -24.88 -21.02 9.66
CA SER A 233 -25.67 -19.85 10.01
C SER A 233 -27.12 -20.27 10.29
N TRP A 234 -27.37 -20.92 11.43
CA TRP A 234 -28.73 -21.22 11.89
C TRP A 234 -28.83 -21.14 13.43
N LEU A 235 -28.72 -19.94 13.97
CA LEU A 235 -29.32 -19.57 15.25
C LEU A 235 -29.95 -18.17 15.10
N LYS A 236 -31.00 -18.09 14.28
CA LYS A 236 -32.00 -17.02 14.39
C LYS A 236 -33.18 -17.60 15.18
N GLY A 237 -33.42 -17.02 16.35
CA GLY A 237 -34.72 -17.04 17.05
C GLY A 237 -35.15 -18.40 17.61
N GLY A 238 -34.84 -18.64 18.87
CA GLY A 238 -35.58 -19.56 19.72
C GLY A 238 -36.03 -18.80 20.96
N ASN A 239 -37.30 -18.39 20.99
CA ASN A 239 -37.96 -18.00 22.23
C ASN A 239 -38.03 -19.22 23.14
N LEU A 240 -37.49 -19.08 24.35
CA LEU A 240 -37.98 -19.74 25.56
C LEU A 240 -38.07 -18.67 26.64
#